data_AF-A0A316M8X0-F1
#
_entry.id   AF-A0A316M8X0-F1
#
_cell.length_a   1.000
_cell.length_b   1.000
_cell.length_c   1.000
_cell.angle_alpha   90.00
_cell.angle_beta   90.00
_cell.angle_gamma   90.00
#
_symmetry.space_group_name_H-M   'P 1'
#
loop_
_entity.id
_entity.type
_entity.pdbx_description
1 polymer ?
#
loop_
_entity_poly.entity_id
_entity_poly.type
_entity_poly.pdbx_seq_one_letter_code
_entity_poly.pdbx_strand_id
1 'polypeptide(L)' 'MKSIESRINGISSGLGFKELLERKTQELGGGQRSKIILGKRLLEKPDILLLDEPTNHLNIDAKEELKSLTIMKREYNIKS' A
#
# COMPACT_ATOMS: atom_id res chain seq x y z
N MET A 1 -13.41 -18.57 -2.51
CA MET A 1 -13.13 -17.48 -1.54
C MET A 1 -11.62 -17.34 -1.41
N LYS A 2 -11.01 -16.18 -1.75
CA LYS A 2 -9.55 -16.02 -1.54
C LYS A 2 -9.29 -15.94 -0.02
N SER A 3 -8.38 -16.76 0.50
CA SER A 3 -8.00 -16.73 1.92
C SER A 3 -7.37 -15.38 2.29
N ILE A 4 -7.40 -15.02 3.58
CA ILE A 4 -6.76 -13.79 4.05
C ILE A 4 -5.25 -13.80 3.77
N GLU A 5 -4.59 -14.95 3.89
CA GLU A 5 -3.19 -15.15 3.51
C GLU A 5 -2.94 -14.87 2.03
N SER A 6 -3.83 -15.29 1.14
CA SER A 6 -3.71 -15.00 -0.30
C SER A 6 -3.78 -13.50 -0.57
N ARG A 7 -4.60 -12.76 0.18
CA ARG A 7 -4.69 -11.29 0.08
C ARG A 7 -3.46 -10.60 0.64
N ILE A 8 -2.98 -11.05 1.81
CA ILE A 8 -1.76 -10.54 2.43
C ILE A 8 -0.59 -10.70 1.47
N ASN A 9 -0.43 -11.89 0.89
CA ASN A 9 0.63 -12.17 -0.09
C ASN A 9 0.52 -11.32 -1.36
N GLY A 10 -0.69 -11.11 -1.88
CA GLY A 10 -0.89 -10.24 -3.06
C GLY A 10 -0.49 -8.80 -2.77
N ILE A 11 -1.00 -8.24 -1.68
CA ILE A 11 -0.75 -6.84 -1.30
C ILE A 11 0.71 -6.61 -0.92
N SER A 12 1.34 -7.54 -0.17
CA SER A 12 2.73 -7.39 0.26
C SER A 12 3.72 -7.55 -0.88
N SER A 13 3.47 -8.47 -1.83
CA SER A 13 4.23 -8.57 -3.08
C SER A 13 4.06 -7.30 -3.92
N GLY A 14 2.81 -6.87 -4.12
CA GLY A 14 2.47 -5.75 -4.99
C GLY A 14 3.01 -4.40 -4.50
N LEU A 15 3.04 -4.18 -3.18
CA LEU A 15 3.65 -2.98 -2.59
C LEU A 15 5.16 -3.13 -2.29
N GLY A 16 5.75 -4.27 -2.60
CA GLY A 16 7.18 -4.57 -2.42
C GLY A 16 7.62 -4.45 -0.96
N PHE A 17 6.93 -5.16 -0.07
CA PHE A 17 7.30 -5.30 1.35
C PHE A 17 7.16 -6.73 1.88
N LYS A 18 7.02 -7.74 1.02
CA LYS A 18 6.77 -9.13 1.43
C LYS A 18 7.83 -9.66 2.40
N GLU A 19 9.08 -9.33 2.15
CA GLU A 19 10.24 -9.67 2.98
C GLU A 19 10.24 -8.99 4.36
N LEU A 20 9.40 -7.98 4.57
CA LEU A 20 9.26 -7.26 5.83
C LEU A 20 8.23 -7.89 6.77
N LEU A 21 7.43 -8.85 6.31
CA LEU A 21 6.35 -9.46 7.11
C LEU A 21 6.88 -10.19 8.36
N GLU A 22 8.07 -10.77 8.28
CA GLU A 22 8.72 -11.49 9.38
C GLU A 22 9.57 -10.58 10.29
N ARG A 23 9.70 -9.29 9.95
CA ARG A 23 10.54 -8.35 10.69
C ARG A 23 9.74 -7.64 11.78
N LYS A 24 10.39 -7.35 12.92
CA LYS A 24 9.78 -6.56 13.98
C LYS A 24 9.59 -5.12 13.50
N THR A 25 8.45 -4.51 13.83
CA THR A 25 8.11 -3.13 13.45
C THR A 25 9.17 -2.10 13.88
N GLN A 26 9.84 -2.35 15.01
CA GLN A 26 10.92 -1.51 15.55
C GLN A 26 12.14 -1.41 14.61
N GLU A 27 12.39 -2.44 13.81
CA GLU A 27 13.55 -2.54 12.90
C GLU A 27 13.29 -1.90 11.52
N LEU A 28 12.05 -1.48 11.27
CA LEU A 28 11.62 -0.93 9.99
C LEU A 28 11.86 0.58 9.92
N GLY A 29 12.40 1.05 8.79
CA GLY A 29 12.49 2.48 8.50
C GLY A 29 11.12 3.11 8.24
N GLY A 30 11.04 4.45 8.20
CA GLY A 30 9.79 5.19 8.00
C GLY A 30 9.03 4.76 6.73
N GLY A 31 9.70 4.71 5.58
CA GLY A 31 9.09 4.28 4.32
C GLY A 31 8.60 2.82 4.33
N GLN A 32 9.33 1.93 4.99
CA GLN A 32 8.93 0.53 5.18
C GLN A 32 7.67 0.41 6.04
N ARG A 33 7.59 1.18 7.13
CA ARG A 33 6.39 1.24 7.98
C ARG A 33 5.20 1.80 7.20
N SER A 34 5.39 2.86 6.41
CA SER A 34 4.32 3.44 5.58
C SER A 34 3.73 2.43 4.60
N LYS A 35 4.56 1.61 3.94
CA LYS A 35 4.11 0.53 3.05
C LYS A 35 3.25 -0.51 3.77
N ILE A 36 3.67 -0.95 4.97
CA ILE A 36 2.90 -1.90 5.77
C ILE A 36 1.57 -1.31 6.23
N ILE A 37 1.57 -0.04 6.66
CA ILE A 37 0.35 0.68 7.05
C ILE A 37 -0.62 0.75 5.87
N LEU A 38 -0.14 1.12 4.68
CA LEU A 38 -0.93 1.13 3.46
C LEU A 38 -1.51 -0.26 3.17
N GLY A 39 -0.66 -1.30 3.16
CA GLY A 39 -1.10 -2.68 2.94
C GLY A 39 -2.15 -3.16 3.94
N LYS A 40 -2.03 -2.77 5.22
CA LYS A 40 -3.04 -3.03 6.25
C LYS A 40 -4.38 -2.35 5.91
N ARG A 41 -4.37 -1.09 5.48
CA ARG A 41 -5.59 -0.39 5.05
C ARG A 41 -6.24 -1.06 3.84
N LEU A 42 -5.47 -1.53 2.87
CA LEU A 42 -5.98 -2.28 1.72
C LEU A 42 -6.65 -3.60 2.13
N LEU A 43 -6.15 -4.25 3.18
CA LEU A 43 -6.75 -5.47 3.72
C LEU A 43 -8.13 -5.22 4.35
N GLU A 44 -8.38 -4.01 4.86
CA GLU A 44 -9.68 -3.57 5.42
C GLU A 44 -10.75 -3.40 4.34
N LYS A 45 -10.40 -3.42 3.04
CA LYS A 45 -11.31 -3.18 1.90
C LYS A 45 -12.13 -1.88 2.04
N PRO A 46 -11.49 -0.73 2.24
CA PRO A 46 -12.22 0.53 2.32
C PRO A 46 -12.91 0.84 0.99
N ASP A 47 -14.14 1.35 1.04
CA ASP A 47 -14.86 1.84 -0.14
C ASP A 47 -14.15 3.07 -0.75
N ILE A 48 -13.50 3.87 0.10
CA ILE A 48 -12.72 5.05 -0.28
C ILE A 48 -11.46 5.11 0.60
N LEU A 49 -10.29 5.26 -0.02
CA LEU A 49 -9.02 5.50 0.66
C LEU A 49 -8.42 6.81 0.15
N LEU A 50 -8.34 7.80 1.04
CA LEU A 50 -7.67 9.07 0.77
C LEU A 50 -6.20 8.95 1.16
N LEU A 51 -5.34 9.34 0.23
CA LEU A 51 -3.90 9.31 0.42
C LEU A 51 -3.33 10.65 -0.05
N ASP A 52 -2.53 11.28 0.81
CA ASP A 52 -1.79 12.49 0.46
C ASP A 52 -0.38 12.06 0.02
N GLU A 53 -0.01 12.37 -1.22
CA GLU A 53 1.30 12.01 -1.80
C GLU A 53 1.75 10.53 -1.58
N PRO A 54 0.88 9.51 -1.75
CA PRO A 54 1.20 8.11 -1.38
C PRO A 54 2.33 7.49 -2.18
N THR A 55 2.65 8.07 -3.33
CA THR A 55 3.57 7.49 -4.29
C THR A 55 5.02 7.93 -4.10
N ASN A 56 5.30 8.91 -3.23
CA ASN A 56 6.66 9.44 -3.01
C ASN A 56 7.63 8.43 -2.41
N HIS A 57 7.12 7.34 -1.82
CA HIS A 57 7.92 6.27 -1.23
C HIS A 57 7.67 4.90 -1.89
N LEU A 58 6.96 4.90 -3.02
CA LEU A 58 6.65 3.70 -3.81
C LEU A 58 7.49 3.69 -5.08
N ASN A 59 8.09 2.54 -5.38
CA ASN A 59 8.72 2.30 -6.67
C ASN A 59 7.65 2.22 -7.78
N ILE A 60 8.08 2.29 -9.03
CA ILE A 60 7.18 2.31 -10.20
C ILE A 60 6.21 1.11 -10.18
N ASP A 61 6.71 -0.08 -9.84
CA ASP A 61 5.89 -1.30 -9.77
C ASP A 61 4.79 -1.21 -8.72
N ALA A 62 5.08 -0.67 -7.53
CA ALA A 62 4.08 -0.48 -6.48
C ALA A 62 3.04 0.61 -6.81
N LYS A 63 3.41 1.60 -7.66
CA LYS A 63 2.46 2.59 -8.16
C LYS A 63 1.45 1.97 -9.12
N GLU A 64 1.90 1.10 -10.02
CA GLU A 64 1.02 0.40 -10.96
C GLU A 64 0.10 -0.60 -10.26
N GLU A 65 0.59 -1.30 -9.23
CA GLU A 65 -0.26 -2.17 -8.42
C GLU A 65 -1.32 -1.38 -7.61
N LEU A 66 -0.95 -0.22 -7.07
CA LEU A 66 -1.91 0.63 -6.35
C LEU A 66 -3.06 1.10 -7.27
N LYS A 67 -2.76 1.37 -8.54
CA LYS A 67 -3.77 1.68 -9.57
C LYS A 67 -4.64 0.47 -9.90
N SER A 68 -4.05 -0.73 -10.02
CA SER A 68 -4.77 -1.97 -10.35
C SER A 68 -5.75 -2.37 -9.24
N LEU A 69 -5.45 -2.03 -7.99
CA LEU A 69 -6.32 -2.26 -6.83
C LEU A 69 -7.57 -1.34 -6.76
N THR A 70 -7.83 -0.50 -7.77
CA THR A 70 -9.02 0.36 -7.85
C THR A 70 -9.08 1.37 -6.69
N ILE A 71 -7.94 1.97 -6.34
CA ILE A 71 -7.87 3.02 -5.32
C ILE A 71 -7.25 4.25 -5.96
N MET A 72 -8.08 5.04 -6.62
CA MET A 72 -7.71 6.35 -7.16
C MET A 72 -8.90 7.29 -7.08
N LYS A 73 -8.81 8.30 -6.19
CA LYS A 73 -9.38 9.66 -6.30
C LYS A 73 -8.95 10.38 -5.01
N ARG A 74 -8.05 11.36 -5.03
CA ARG A 74 -8.20 12.61 -5.78
C ARG A 74 -6.83 13.33 -5.90
N GLU A 75 -6.11 13.20 -7.01
CA GLU A 75 -5.28 14.32 -7.50
C GLU A 75 -6.23 15.33 -8.16
N TYR A 76 -6.93 16.14 -7.35
CA TYR A 76 -7.45 17.41 -7.85
C TYR A 76 -6.58 18.49 -7.23
N ASN A 77 -5.48 18.78 -7.92
CA ASN A 77 -5.27 20.11 -8.49
C ASN A 77 -5.79 21.25 -7.60
N ILE A 78 -5.15 21.47 -6.45
CA ILE A 78 -5.19 22.80 -5.81
C ILE A 78 -4.14 23.62 -6.56
N LYS A 79 -4.47 24.03 -7.79
CA LYS A 79 -3.88 25.23 -8.38
C LYS A 79 -4.50 26.41 -7.65
N SER A 80 -3.75 26.97 -6.69
CA SER A 80 -3.81 28.39 -6.38
C SER A 80 -2.99 29.15 -7.43
#